data_AF-A0A957C555-F1
#
_entry.id   AF-A0A957C555-F1
#
_cell.length_a   1.000
_cell.length_b   1.000
_cell.length_c   1.000
_cell.angle_alpha   90.00
_cell.angle_beta   90.00
_cell.angle_gamma   90.00
#
_symmetry.space_group_name_H-M   'P 1'
#
loop_
_entity.id
_entity.type
_entity.pdbx_description
1 polymer ?
#
loop_
_entity_poly.entity_id
_entity_poly.type
_entity_poly.pdbx_seq_one_letter_code
_entity_poly.pdbx_strand_id
1 'polypeptide(L)' 'MKLTIIAVGSRGDVQPCVALGMGLVNAGYAVRIVTMESFEEMVR' A
#
# COMPACT_ATOMS: atom_id res chain seq x y z
N MET A 1 13.22 3.52 9.69
CA MET A 1 12.71 4.41 8.62
C MET A 1 11.32 3.93 8.22
N LYS A 2 10.38 4.82 7.92
CA LYS A 2 8.99 4.46 7.54
C LYS A 2 8.71 4.91 6.11
N LEU A 3 8.35 3.98 5.23
CA LEU A 3 7.99 4.23 3.84
C LEU A 3 6.48 4.46 3.73
N THR A 4 6.08 5.52 3.03
CA THR A 4 4.66 5.80 2.76
C THR A 4 4.41 5.70 1.26
N ILE A 5 3.49 4.81 0.86
CA ILE A 5 3.06 4.62 -0.53
C ILE A 5 1.70 5.28 -0.68
N ILE A 6 1.58 6.24 -1.59
CA ILE A 6 0.33 6.94 -1.89
C ILE A 6 -0.27 6.31 -3.13
N ALA A 7 -1.40 5.64 -2.97
CA ALA A 7 -2.14 4.97 -4.03
C ALA A 7 -3.55 5.55 -4.10
N VAL A 8 -3.65 6.71 -4.76
CA VAL A 8 -4.90 7.44 -4.94
C VAL A 8 -5.32 7.30 -6.39
N GLY A 9 -6.15 6.30 -6.67
CA GLY A 9 -6.55 5.94 -8.03
C GLY A 9 -7.57 4.81 -8.04
N SER A 10 -7.61 4.09 -9.15
CA SER A 10 -8.46 2.92 -9.34
C SER A 10 -7.89 1.68 -8.63
N ARG A 11 -8.61 0.56 -8.70
CA ARG A 11 -8.09 -0.74 -8.25
C ARG A 11 -6.77 -1.11 -8.94
N GLY A 12 -6.60 -0.73 -10.21
CA GLY A 12 -5.37 -0.97 -10.97
C GLY A 12 -4.16 -0.21 -10.44
N ASP A 13 -4.39 0.88 -9.70
CA ASP A 13 -3.33 1.65 -9.03
C ASP A 13 -3.08 1.11 -7.61
N VAL A 14 -4.15 0.80 -6.86
CA VAL A 14 -4.05 0.38 -5.44
C VAL A 14 -3.47 -1.02 -5.29
N GLN A 15 -3.93 -1.99 -6.08
CA GLN A 15 -3.54 -3.38 -5.91
C GLN A 15 -2.03 -3.62 -6.14
N PRO A 16 -1.38 -3.05 -7.18
CA PRO A 16 0.07 -3.17 -7.33
C PRO A 16 0.84 -2.47 -6.21
N CYS A 17 0.36 -1.33 -5.70
CA CYS A 17 0.97 -0.64 -4.56
C CYS A 17 0.89 -1.48 -3.28
N VAL A 18 -0.20 -2.21 -3.05
CA VAL A 18 -0.34 -3.17 -1.94
C VAL A 18 0.65 -4.31 -2.10
N ALA A 19 0.76 -4.89 -3.30
CA ALA A 19 1.73 -5.95 -3.58
C ALA A 19 3.18 -5.51 -3.32
N LEU A 20 3.54 -4.31 -3.77
CA LEU A 20 4.84 -3.71 -3.47
C LEU A 20 5.04 -3.50 -1.96
N GLY A 21 4.02 -2.97 -1.27
CA GLY A 21 4.03 -2.76 0.18
C GLY A 21 4.30 -4.05 0.95
N MET A 22 3.64 -5.15 0.58
CA MET A 22 3.87 -6.47 1.17
C MET A 22 5.30 -6.96 0.94
N GLY A 23 5.84 -6.80 -0.27
CA GLY A 23 7.23 -7.14 -0.57
C GLY A 23 8.24 -6.36 0.30
N LEU A 24 7.97 -5.07 0.52
CA LEU A 24 8.80 -4.22 1.38
C LEU A 24 8.69 -4.61 2.86
N VAL A 25 7.50 -4.97 3.34
CA VAL A 25 7.32 -5.51 4.71
C VAL A 25 8.13 -6.80 4.88
N ASN A 26 8.06 -7.71 3.90
CA ASN A 26 8.84 -8.96 3.93
C ASN A 26 10.36 -8.72 3.90
N ALA A 27 10.81 -7.62 3.31
CA ALA A 27 12.21 -7.19 3.32
C ALA A 27 12.62 -6.46 4.62
N GLY A 28 11.72 -6.29 5.59
CA GLY A 28 11.99 -5.69 6.89
C GLY A 28 11.74 -4.19 6.98
N TYR A 29 11.08 -3.58 5.99
CA TYR A 29 10.73 -2.16 6.05
C TYR A 29 9.39 -1.93 6.76
N ALA A 30 9.29 -0.84 7.51
CA ALA A 30 8.01 -0.34 8.00
C ALA A 30 7.29 0.43 6.88
N VAL A 31 6.12 -0.06 6.46
CA VAL A 31 5.34 0.51 5.35
C VAL A 31 4.02 1.09 5.86
N ARG A 32 3.55 2.15 5.22
CA ARG A 32 2.18 2.70 5.33
C ARG A 32 1.64 2.90 3.93
N ILE A 33 0.41 2.48 3.68
CA ILE A 33 -0.30 2.79 2.44
C ILE A 33 -1.35 3.86 2.73
N VAL A 34 -1.41 4.87 1.87
CA VAL A 34 -2.45 5.90 1.88
C VAL A 34 -3.30 5.68 0.63
N THR A 35 -4.59 5.49 0.81
CA THR A 35 -5.55 5.27 -0.29
C THR A 35 -6.92 5.86 0.07
N MET A 36 -7.88 5.72 -0.84
CA MET A 36 -9.28 6.12 -0.64
C MET A 36 -9.99 5.15 0.31
N GLU A 37 -10.99 5.62 1.06
CA GLU A 37 -11.77 4.81 2.01
C GLU A 37 -12.34 3.52 1.38
N SER A 38 -12.76 3.58 0.11
CA SER A 38 -13.27 2.42 -0.64
C SER A 38 -12.28 1.27 -0.81
N PHE A 39 -10.99 1.47 -0.51
CA PHE A 39 -9.94 0.46 -0.57
C PHE A 39 -9.32 0.14 0.79
N GLU A 40 -9.91 0.60 1.90
CA GLU A 40 -9.41 0.36 3.25
C GLU A 40 -9.16 -1.14 3.52
N GLU A 41 -10.11 -2.00 3.15
CA GLU A 41 -9.99 -3.45 3.35
C GLU A 41 -8.79 -4.07 2.62
N MET A 42 -8.33 -3.45 1.52
CA MET A 42 -7.20 -3.96 0.74
C MET A 42 -5.85 -3.62 1.38
N VAL A 43 -5.80 -2.62 2.26
CA VAL A 43 -4.56 -2.09 2.84
C VAL A 43 -4.42 -2.35 4.34
N ARG A 44 -5.39 -3.03 4.95
CA ARG A 44 -5.42 -3.40 6.38
C ARG A 44 -4.51 -4.57 6.71
#